data_AF-A0AAD1WDU9-F1
#
_entry.id   AF-A0AAD1WDU9-F1
#
_cell.length_a   1.000
_cell.length_b   1.000
_cell.length_c   1.000
_cell.angle_alpha   90.00
_cell.angle_beta   90.00
_cell.angle_gamma   90.00
#
_symmetry.space_group_name_H-M   'P 1'
#
loop_
_entity.id
_entity.type
_entity.pdbx_description
1 polymer ?
#
loop_
_entity_poly.entity_id
_entity_poly.type
_entity_poly.pdbx_seq_one_letter_code
_entity_poly.pdbx_strand_id
1 'polypeptide(L)'
;MVSGALNVVLDDYVLNFVDKLNGIYGDVSLSLPNPAGTTTHHFRPGDQVFVKSFFNSGTFDPPYGPSTTVAAITRTAVLTEENQTWIHAS
;
A
#
# COMPACT_ATOMS: atom_id res chain seq x y z
N MET A 1 44.03 -22.39 -5.87
CA MET A 1 43.87 -20.93 -6.11
C MET A 1 42.51 -20.52 -6.70
N VAL A 2 41.71 -21.44 -7.26
CA VAL A 2 40.43 -21.10 -7.95
C VAL A 2 39.31 -20.63 -7.00
N SER A 3 39.30 -21.10 -5.75
CA SER A 3 38.23 -20.78 -4.78
C SER A 3 38.17 -19.32 -4.35
N GLY A 4 39.30 -18.59 -4.39
CA GLY A 4 39.34 -17.17 -4.00
C GLY A 4 38.77 -16.25 -5.08
N ALA A 5 39.05 -16.55 -6.36
CA ALA A 5 38.53 -15.77 -7.49
C ALA A 5 37.01 -15.91 -7.64
N LEU A 6 36.46 -17.08 -7.35
CA LEU A 6 35.01 -17.33 -7.44
C LEU A 6 34.23 -16.55 -6.36
N ASN A 7 34.80 -16.41 -5.16
CA ASN A 7 34.22 -15.59 -4.09
C ASN A 7 34.20 -14.10 -4.43
N VAL A 8 35.29 -13.58 -5.01
CA VAL A 8 35.36 -12.17 -5.44
C VAL A 8 34.32 -11.85 -6.51
N VAL A 9 34.13 -12.74 -7.49
CA VAL A 9 33.10 -12.56 -8.52
C VAL A 9 31.68 -12.59 -7.94
N LEU A 10 31.44 -13.44 -6.93
CA LEU A 10 30.16 -13.50 -6.24
C LEU A 10 29.88 -12.21 -5.44
N ASP A 11 30.89 -11.72 -4.72
CA ASP A 11 30.78 -10.50 -3.92
C ASP A 11 30.53 -9.27 -4.81
N ASP A 12 31.27 -9.14 -5.91
CA ASP A 12 31.06 -8.06 -6.89
C ASP A 12 29.65 -8.12 -7.52
N TYR A 13 29.15 -9.32 -7.79
CA TYR A 13 27.80 -9.50 -8.32
C TYR A 13 26.74 -9.05 -7.31
N VAL A 14 26.88 -9.45 -6.04
CA VAL A 14 25.93 -9.08 -4.97
C VAL A 14 25.93 -7.57 -4.75
N LEU A 15 27.10 -6.94 -4.67
CA LEU A 15 27.20 -5.49 -4.50
C LEU A 15 26.56 -4.73 -5.66
N ASN A 16 26.86 -5.12 -6.90
CA ASN A 16 26.28 -4.48 -8.09
C ASN A 16 24.76 -4.69 -8.17
N PHE A 17 24.28 -5.86 -7.75
CA PHE A 17 22.84 -6.14 -7.67
C PHE A 17 22.13 -5.25 -6.66
N VAL A 18 22.69 -5.13 -5.45
CA VAL A 18 22.15 -4.25 -4.39
C VAL A 18 22.14 -2.80 -4.84
N ASP A 19 23.23 -2.31 -5.44
CA ASP A 19 23.32 -0.95 -5.95
C ASP A 19 22.27 -0.66 -7.03
N LYS A 20 22.07 -1.59 -7.96
CA LYS A 20 21.02 -1.45 -8.99
C LYS A 20 19.63 -1.42 -8.39
N LEU A 21 19.33 -2.33 -7.45
CA LEU A 21 18.03 -2.36 -6.79
C LEU A 21 17.76 -1.06 -6.02
N ASN A 22 18.76 -0.57 -5.29
CA ASN A 22 18.65 0.68 -4.55
C ASN A 22 18.47 1.89 -5.49
N GLY A 23 19.17 1.90 -6.62
CA GLY A 23 19.00 2.92 -7.66
C GLY A 23 17.57 2.92 -8.21
N ILE A 24 17.06 1.76 -8.61
CA ILE A 24 15.67 1.60 -9.10
C ILE A 24 14.67 2.02 -8.02
N TYR A 25 14.88 1.61 -6.77
CA TYR A 25 14.02 2.00 -5.66
C TYR A 25 14.00 3.53 -5.46
N GLY A 26 15.17 4.17 -5.55
CA GLY A 26 15.29 5.64 -5.50
C GLY A 26 14.51 6.31 -6.63
N ASP A 27 14.72 5.88 -7.86
CA ASP A 27 14.05 6.42 -9.04
C ASP A 27 12.52 6.26 -8.97
N VAL A 28 12.05 5.08 -8.56
CA VAL A 28 10.62 4.83 -8.35
C VAL A 28 10.08 5.72 -7.24
N SER A 29 10.76 5.80 -6.11
CA SER A 29 10.35 6.63 -4.96
C SER A 29 10.25 8.12 -5.33
N LEU A 30 11.16 8.62 -6.17
CA LEU A 30 11.15 10.01 -6.65
C LEU A 30 10.12 10.25 -7.76
N SER A 31 9.80 9.23 -8.56
CA SER A 31 8.79 9.33 -9.64
C SER A 31 7.35 9.30 -9.13
N LEU A 32 7.15 8.78 -7.91
CA LEU A 32 5.84 8.76 -7.28
C LEU A 32 5.52 10.18 -6.81
N PRO A 33 4.32 10.71 -7.12
CA PRO A 33 3.89 11.97 -6.56
C PRO A 33 3.98 11.87 -5.04
N ASN A 34 4.63 12.84 -4.41
CA ASN A 34 4.74 12.90 -2.96
C ASN A 34 3.32 12.73 -2.39
N PRO A 35 3.02 11.62 -1.67
CA PRO A 35 1.68 11.42 -1.14
C PRO A 35 1.42 12.64 -0.28
N ALA A 36 0.44 13.46 -0.67
CA ALA A 36 0.24 14.76 -0.03
C ALA A 36 0.18 14.51 1.49
N GLY A 37 1.12 15.13 2.22
CA GLY A 37 1.57 14.65 3.54
C GLY A 37 0.54 14.67 4.66
N THR A 38 -0.71 15.01 4.35
CA THR A 38 -1.84 15.01 5.26
C THR A 38 -3.03 14.34 4.59
N THR A 39 -3.56 13.30 5.24
CA THR A 39 -4.84 12.69 4.88
C THR A 39 -5.95 13.75 4.94
N THR A 40 -6.95 13.64 4.06
CA THR A 40 -8.15 14.50 4.12
C THR A 40 -9.20 13.94 5.08
N HIS A 41 -8.90 12.82 5.74
CA HIS A 41 -9.77 12.11 6.66
C HIS A 41 -9.01 11.71 7.93
N HIS A 42 -9.76 11.39 8.98
CA HIS A 42 -9.20 11.09 10.31
C HIS A 42 -8.95 9.60 10.56
N PHE A 43 -9.34 8.72 9.63
CA PHE A 43 -9.16 7.27 9.76
C PHE A 43 -7.70 6.84 9.87
N ARG A 44 -7.47 5.78 10.66
CA ARG A 44 -6.18 5.15 10.90
C ARG A 44 -6.29 3.62 10.76
N PRO A 45 -5.21 2.93 10.41
CA PRO A 45 -5.16 1.47 10.51
C PRO A 45 -5.57 0.98 11.91
N GLY A 46 -6.46 -0.01 11.96
CA GLY A 46 -7.06 -0.54 13.18
C GLY A 46 -8.40 0.06 13.59
N ASP A 47 -8.84 1.17 12.96
CA ASP A 47 -10.15 1.74 13.25
C ASP A 47 -11.28 0.81 12.75
N GLN A 48 -12.36 0.71 13.53
CA GLN A 48 -13.60 0.05 13.13
C GLN A 48 -14.47 1.04 12.34
N VAL A 49 -14.84 0.68 11.12
CA VAL A 49 -15.62 1.53 10.21
C VAL A 49 -16.76 0.75 9.56
N PHE A 50 -17.79 1.48 9.13
CA PHE A 50 -18.89 0.94 8.34
C PHE A 50 -18.73 1.39 6.89
N VAL A 51 -18.85 0.45 5.95
CA VAL A 51 -18.73 0.76 4.52
C VAL A 51 -20.10 1.00 3.92
N LYS A 52 -20.27 2.17 3.29
CA LYS A 52 -21.51 2.53 2.60
C LYS A 52 -21.62 1.81 1.26
N SER A 53 -22.71 1.07 1.04
CA SER A 53 -23.03 0.48 -0.26
C SER A 53 -23.88 1.44 -1.09
N PHE A 54 -23.58 1.55 -2.39
CA PHE A 54 -24.38 2.31 -3.35
C PHE A 54 -25.29 1.43 -4.21
N PHE A 55 -25.20 0.10 -4.07
CA PHE A 55 -26.09 -0.82 -4.78
C PHE A 55 -27.45 -0.85 -4.09
N ASN A 56 -28.36 0.01 -4.57
CA ASN A 56 -29.76 0.02 -4.18
C ASN A 56 -30.48 -1.23 -4.73
N SER A 57 -30.34 -2.36 -4.06
CA SER A 57 -31.23 -3.51 -4.22
C SER A 57 -32.48 -3.31 -3.36
N GLY A 58 -33.32 -2.34 -3.72
CA GLY A 58 -34.59 -2.11 -3.03
C GLY A 58 -34.48 -1.24 -1.77
N THR A 59 -35.60 -0.61 -1.44
CA THR A 59 -35.78 0.49 -0.47
C THR A 59 -35.60 0.12 1.00
N PHE A 60 -35.00 -1.03 1.32
CA PHE A 60 -35.00 -1.59 2.69
C PHE A 60 -33.66 -2.08 3.23
N ASP A 61 -32.60 -2.15 2.43
CA ASP A 61 -31.30 -2.55 2.96
C ASP A 61 -30.61 -1.40 3.71
N PRO A 62 -29.95 -1.66 4.85
CA PRO A 62 -29.16 -0.66 5.52
C PRO A 62 -28.12 -0.08 4.54
N PRO A 63 -27.91 1.24 4.51
CA PRO A 63 -26.95 1.85 3.59
C PRO A 63 -25.50 1.44 3.89
N TYR A 64 -25.26 0.77 5.03
CA TYR A 64 -23.96 0.33 5.51
C TYR A 64 -23.92 -1.18 5.68
N GLY A 65 -22.81 -1.79 5.26
CA GLY A 65 -22.50 -3.19 5.53
C GLY A 65 -22.10 -3.45 6.99
N PRO A 66 -21.61 -4.66 7.31
CA PRO A 66 -21.06 -4.97 8.63
C PRO A 66 -19.85 -4.07 8.96
N SER A 67 -19.52 -4.01 10.25
CA SER A 67 -18.33 -3.30 10.73
C SER A 67 -17.07 -4.02 10.25
N THR A 68 -16.09 -3.28 9.76
CA THR A 68 -14.82 -3.81 9.28
C THR A 68 -13.66 -2.96 9.78
N THR A 69 -12.45 -3.54 9.78
CA THR A 69 -11.24 -2.87 10.25
C THR A 69 -10.51 -2.19 9.10
N VAL A 70 -10.02 -0.98 9.33
CA VAL A 70 -9.10 -0.30 8.40
C VAL A 70 -7.75 -1.02 8.38
N ALA A 71 -7.34 -1.50 7.20
CA ALA A 71 -6.05 -2.14 6.98
C ALA A 71 -4.97 -1.13 6.54
N ALA A 72 -5.32 -0.20 5.66
CA ALA A 72 -4.40 0.81 5.15
C ALA A 72 -5.13 2.10 4.73
N ILE A 73 -4.39 3.21 4.64
CA ILE A 73 -4.94 4.51 4.27
C ILE A 73 -4.10 5.17 3.17
N THR A 74 -4.78 5.94 2.33
CA THR A 74 -4.18 6.91 1.41
C THR A 74 -4.66 8.30 1.81
N ARG A 75 -4.40 9.33 0.98
CA ARG A 75 -4.86 10.69 1.27
C ARG A 75 -6.39 10.78 1.38
N THR A 76 -7.12 10.13 0.48
CA THR A 76 -8.57 10.30 0.30
C THR A 76 -9.36 8.99 0.38
N ALA A 77 -8.68 7.86 0.57
CA ALA A 77 -9.31 6.55 0.55
C ALA A 77 -8.70 5.59 1.57
N VAL A 78 -9.49 4.61 1.97
CA VAL A 78 -9.19 3.63 2.98
C VAL A 78 -9.34 2.22 2.39
N LEU A 79 -8.46 1.32 2.76
CA LEU A 79 -8.56 -0.12 2.47
C LEU A 79 -9.02 -0.82 3.75
N THR A 80 -10.03 -1.68 3.66
CA THR A 80 -10.58 -2.43 4.79
C THR A 80 -10.21 -3.91 4.69
N GLU A 81 -10.13 -4.64 5.79
CA GLU A 81 -9.79 -6.07 5.78
C GLU A 81 -10.75 -6.92 4.94
N GLU A 82 -12.03 -6.55 4.89
CA GLU A 82 -13.06 -7.31 4.16
C GLU A 82 -13.15 -6.97 2.67
N ASN A 83 -12.56 -5.85 2.22
CA ASN A 83 -12.65 -5.42 0.82
C ASN A 83 -11.26 -5.34 0.20
N GLN A 84 -11.12 -5.92 -1.00
CA GLN A 84 -9.88 -5.84 -1.76
C GLN A 84 -9.72 -4.53 -2.55
N THR A 85 -10.62 -3.56 -2.35
CA THR A 85 -10.67 -2.30 -3.09
C THR A 85 -10.59 -1.10 -2.16
N TRP A 86 -9.99 -0.02 -2.66
CA TRP A 86 -9.90 1.27 -1.95
C TRP A 86 -11.26 1.98 -1.97
N ILE A 87 -11.71 2.42 -0.79
CA ILE A 87 -12.98 3.10 -0.58
C ILE A 87 -12.71 4.57 -0.27
N HIS A 88 -13.35 5.48 -1.00
CA HIS A 88 -13.20 6.92 -0.75
C HIS A 88 -13.74 7.32 0.63
N ALA A 89 -12.95 8.09 1.38
CA ALA A 89 -13.22 8.50 2.75
C ALA A 89 -14.01 9.83 2.82
N SER A 90 -15.16 9.87 2.14
CA SER A 90 -16.09 11.01 2.14
C SER A 90 -17.20 10.86 3.17
#